data_AF-A0A940L8L6-F1
#
_entry.id   AF-A0A940L8L6-F1
#
_cell.length_a   1.000
_cell.length_b   1.000
_cell.length_c   1.000
_cell.angle_alpha   90.00
_cell.angle_beta   90.00
_cell.angle_gamma   90.00
#
_symmetry.space_group_name_H-M   'P 1'
#
loop_
_entity.id
_entity.type
_entity.pdbx_description
1 polymer ?
#
loop_
_entity_poly.entity_id
_entity_poly.type
_entity_poly.pdbx_seq_one_letter_code
_entity_poly.pdbx_strand_id
1 'polypeptide(L)'
;MDKVRNLPLRKRIALVAHDHKKADLIDWVTYNKKVLVQHDLVATGTTGKMLQEELNYPVKRLLSGPLGGDQQIGALIAEGNLDIIIFFWDPMEQQPHDSDVKALLRLAVTWNIIIACNRTTADFVLTSILMNDDYPLVLPDYSGYLNRKITSI
;
A
#
# COMPACT_ATOMS: atom_id res chain seq x y z
N MET A 1 -5.88 25.51 6.91
CA MET A 1 -5.94 25.20 5.46
C MET A 1 -5.51 23.77 5.32
N ASP A 2 -6.33 22.94 4.69
CA ASP A 2 -6.01 21.53 4.53
C ASP A 2 -4.74 21.39 3.67
N LYS A 3 -3.80 20.58 4.14
CA LYS A 3 -2.53 20.36 3.44
C LYS A 3 -2.80 19.47 2.23
N VAL A 4 -2.45 19.93 1.03
CA VAL A 4 -2.59 19.13 -0.19
C VAL A 4 -1.27 18.43 -0.50
N ARG A 5 -1.33 17.14 -0.80
CA ARG A 5 -0.25 16.34 -1.37
C ARG A 5 -0.65 15.95 -2.79
N ASN A 6 0.19 16.22 -3.77
CA ASN A 6 -0.07 15.75 -5.14
C ASN A 6 0.40 14.29 -5.28
N LEU A 7 -0.49 13.39 -5.66
CA LEU A 7 -0.11 12.04 -6.11
C LEU A 7 0.31 12.15 -7.59
N PRO A 8 1.54 11.74 -7.95
CA PRO A 8 2.03 11.90 -9.31
C PRO A 8 1.34 10.94 -10.29
N LEU A 9 1.35 11.24 -11.59
CA LEU A 9 0.92 10.32 -12.66
C LEU A 9 1.49 8.91 -12.47
N ARG A 10 2.81 8.80 -12.28
CA ARG A 10 3.52 7.55 -11.96
C ARG A 10 3.41 7.24 -10.47
N LYS A 11 2.39 6.47 -10.10
CA LYS A 11 2.10 6.05 -8.71
C LYS A 11 3.18 5.12 -8.13
N ARG A 12 3.37 5.17 -6.80
CA ARG A 12 4.17 4.22 -6.01
C ARG A 12 3.24 3.25 -5.30
N ILE A 13 3.27 1.99 -5.70
CA ILE A 13 2.28 0.97 -5.35
C ILE A 13 2.92 -0.12 -4.51
N ALA A 14 2.44 -0.32 -3.28
CA ALA A 14 2.80 -1.48 -2.47
C ALA A 14 1.88 -2.65 -2.81
N LEU A 15 2.47 -3.82 -3.04
CA LEU A 15 1.80 -5.08 -3.30
C LEU A 15 2.11 -6.05 -2.15
N VAL A 16 1.11 -6.40 -1.37
CA VAL A 16 1.23 -7.25 -0.18
C VAL A 16 0.17 -8.35 -0.23
N ALA A 17 0.54 -9.56 0.17
CA ALA A 17 -0.41 -10.66 0.32
C ALA A 17 -0.03 -11.61 1.45
N HIS A 18 -1.03 -12.08 2.20
CA HIS A 18 -0.88 -13.26 3.07
C HIS A 18 -0.56 -14.49 2.22
N ASP A 19 0.01 -15.53 2.82
CA ASP A 19 0.48 -16.72 2.08
C ASP A 19 -0.62 -17.35 1.22
N HIS A 20 -1.82 -17.56 1.76
CA HIS A 20 -2.98 -18.09 1.02
C HIS A 20 -3.55 -17.14 -0.04
N LYS A 21 -3.08 -15.90 -0.08
CA LYS A 21 -3.50 -14.87 -1.04
C LYS A 21 -2.43 -14.51 -2.07
N LYS A 22 -1.23 -15.11 -1.98
CA LYS A 22 -0.17 -14.86 -2.95
C LYS A 22 -0.54 -15.31 -4.35
N ALA A 23 -1.18 -16.47 -4.50
CA ALA A 23 -1.65 -16.94 -5.80
C ALA A 23 -2.68 -15.98 -6.41
N ASP A 24 -3.66 -15.53 -5.62
CA ASP A 24 -4.66 -14.55 -6.03
C ASP A 24 -4.02 -13.22 -6.47
N LEU A 25 -3.01 -12.75 -5.73
CA LEU A 25 -2.28 -11.52 -6.07
C LEU A 25 -1.48 -11.70 -7.37
N ILE A 26 -0.81 -12.84 -7.55
CA ILE A 26 -0.02 -13.14 -8.75
C ILE A 26 -0.91 -13.21 -10.00
N ASP A 27 -2.06 -13.88 -9.93
CA ASP A 27 -3.03 -13.86 -11.04
C ASP A 27 -3.48 -12.43 -11.38
N TRP A 28 -3.80 -11.64 -10.36
CA TRP A 28 -4.26 -10.26 -10.55
C TRP A 28 -3.19 -9.35 -11.18
N VAL A 29 -1.94 -9.43 -10.74
CA VAL A 29 -0.86 -8.61 -11.33
C VAL A 29 -0.50 -9.05 -12.73
N THR A 30 -0.58 -10.35 -13.05
CA THR A 30 -0.34 -10.86 -14.41
C THR A 30 -1.39 -10.33 -15.37
N TYR A 31 -2.66 -10.39 -14.98
CA TYR A 31 -3.77 -9.83 -15.75
C TYR A 31 -3.58 -8.32 -15.98
N ASN A 32 -3.14 -7.59 -14.96
CA ASN A 32 -3.00 -6.13 -14.98
C ASN A 32 -1.59 -5.62 -15.35
N LYS A 33 -0.71 -6.51 -15.82
CA LYS A 33 0.71 -6.24 -16.06
C LYS A 33 0.96 -4.96 -16.85
N LYS A 34 0.22 -4.76 -17.94
CA LYS A 34 0.39 -3.60 -18.84
C LYS A 34 0.20 -2.25 -18.12
N VAL A 35 -0.64 -2.19 -17.11
CA VAL A 35 -0.88 -0.96 -16.32
C VAL A 35 0.16 -0.87 -15.21
N LEU A 36 0.39 -1.96 -14.48
CA LEU A 36 1.30 -1.97 -13.32
C LEU A 36 2.75 -1.60 -13.67
N VAL A 37 3.25 -1.99 -14.84
CA VAL A 37 4.62 -1.66 -15.28
C VAL A 37 4.83 -0.18 -15.64
N GLN A 38 3.78 0.64 -15.59
CA GLN A 38 3.88 2.09 -15.75
C GLN A 38 4.16 2.78 -14.39
N HIS A 39 4.12 2.03 -13.31
CA HIS A 39 4.23 2.50 -11.93
C HIS A 39 5.48 1.96 -11.24
N ASP A 40 5.77 2.49 -10.05
CA ASP A 40 6.86 2.02 -9.20
C ASP A 40 6.31 1.01 -8.19
N LEU A 41 6.74 -0.25 -8.32
CA LEU A 41 6.24 -1.35 -7.52
C LEU A 41 7.13 -1.60 -6.31
N VAL A 42 6.53 -1.75 -5.14
CA VAL A 42 7.16 -2.12 -3.88
C VAL A 42 6.46 -3.34 -3.31
N ALA A 43 7.18 -4.30 -2.74
CA ALA A 43 6.57 -5.49 -2.14
C ALA A 43 7.42 -6.07 -1.00
N THR A 44 6.78 -6.79 -0.09
CA THR A 44 7.46 -7.53 0.99
C THR A 44 8.19 -8.77 0.46
N GLY A 45 9.15 -9.26 1.24
CA GLY A 45 10.21 -10.20 0.83
C GLY A 45 9.84 -11.28 -0.21
N THR A 46 8.96 -12.22 0.15
CA THR A 46 8.56 -13.35 -0.70
C THR A 46 7.63 -12.93 -1.84
N THR A 47 6.64 -12.08 -1.54
CA THR A 47 5.73 -11.50 -2.55
C THR A 47 6.50 -10.81 -3.66
N GLY A 48 7.45 -9.93 -3.30
CA GLY A 48 8.26 -9.19 -4.27
C GLY A 48 9.15 -10.08 -5.14
N LYS A 49 9.63 -11.22 -4.61
CA LYS A 49 10.37 -12.20 -5.42
C LYS A 49 9.46 -12.80 -6.49
N MET A 50 8.28 -13.28 -6.11
CA MET A 50 7.31 -13.86 -7.05
C MET A 50 6.89 -12.85 -8.13
N LEU A 51 6.68 -11.58 -7.73
CA LEU A 51 6.31 -10.51 -8.65
C LEU A 51 7.39 -10.21 -9.70
N GLN A 52 8.67 -10.22 -9.32
CA GLN A 52 9.77 -10.00 -10.26
C GLN A 52 9.84 -11.10 -11.32
N GLU A 53 9.67 -12.36 -10.89
CA GLU A 53 9.68 -13.54 -11.77
C GLU A 53 8.51 -13.49 -12.76
N GLU A 54 7.30 -13.19 -12.28
CA GLU A 54 6.09 -13.18 -13.09
C GLU A 54 5.99 -11.95 -14.04
N LEU A 55 6.28 -10.77 -13.52
CA LEU A 55 6.14 -9.53 -14.30
C LEU A 55 7.35 -9.28 -15.19
N ASN A 56 8.50 -9.90 -14.93
CA ASN A 56 9.78 -9.52 -15.58
C ASN A 56 9.99 -7.99 -15.55
N TYR A 57 9.70 -7.39 -14.39
CA TYR A 57 9.73 -5.94 -14.18
C TYR A 57 10.35 -5.63 -12.80
N PRO A 58 11.07 -4.51 -12.63
CA PRO A 58 11.66 -4.15 -11.36
C PRO A 58 10.60 -3.94 -10.26
N VAL A 59 10.79 -4.63 -9.13
CA VAL A 59 10.00 -4.44 -7.91
C VAL A 59 10.98 -4.19 -6.76
N LYS A 60 10.80 -3.08 -6.03
CA LYS A 60 11.57 -2.79 -4.83
C LYS A 60 11.15 -3.77 -3.72
N ARG A 61 12.07 -4.64 -3.31
CA ARG A 61 11.82 -5.62 -2.27
C ARG A 61 12.16 -5.06 -0.89
N LEU A 62 11.22 -5.22 0.03
CA LEU A 62 11.38 -4.95 1.46
C LEU A 62 11.63 -6.26 2.21
N LEU A 63 11.75 -6.19 3.53
CA LEU A 63 11.80 -7.37 4.38
C LEU A 63 10.49 -8.19 4.26
N SER A 64 10.51 -9.42 4.76
CA SER A 64 9.27 -10.17 4.95
C SER A 64 8.35 -9.40 5.90
N GLY A 65 7.04 -9.43 5.68
CA GLY A 65 6.05 -8.71 6.50
C GLY A 65 6.26 -8.95 8.00
N PRO A 66 6.21 -10.23 8.47
CA PRO A 66 6.45 -10.59 9.87
C PRO A 66 7.83 -10.23 10.44
N LEU A 67 8.81 -9.92 9.58
CA LEU A 67 10.19 -9.61 9.98
C LEU A 67 10.50 -8.11 9.89
N GLY A 68 9.49 -7.24 9.83
CA GLY A 68 9.67 -5.79 9.76
C GLY A 68 9.21 -5.15 8.44
N GLY A 69 8.84 -5.95 7.44
CA GLY A 69 8.46 -5.47 6.11
C GLY A 69 7.21 -4.59 6.14
N ASP A 70 6.23 -4.94 6.99
CA ASP A 70 4.98 -4.18 7.10
C ASP A 70 5.24 -2.81 7.76
N GLN A 71 6.15 -2.73 8.73
CA GLN A 71 6.58 -1.46 9.31
C GLN A 71 7.38 -0.62 8.31
N GLN A 72 8.19 -1.23 7.44
CA GLN A 72 8.84 -0.51 6.34
C GLN A 72 7.83 0.12 5.38
N ILE A 73 6.75 -0.60 5.04
CA ILE A 73 5.65 -0.01 4.24
C ILE A 73 4.99 1.12 5.02
N GLY A 74 4.68 0.92 6.30
CA GLY A 74 4.11 1.96 7.17
C GLY A 74 4.95 3.25 7.21
N ALA A 75 6.28 3.11 7.26
CA ALA A 75 7.21 4.25 7.17
C ALA A 75 7.10 4.96 5.81
N LEU A 76 7.08 4.22 4.69
CA LEU A 76 6.89 4.81 3.37
C LEU A 76 5.57 5.57 3.24
N ILE A 77 4.49 5.08 3.86
CA ILE A 77 3.20 5.78 3.90
C ILE A 77 3.36 7.13 4.62
N ALA A 78 3.93 7.12 5.83
CA ALA A 78 4.05 8.30 6.67
C ALA A 78 5.02 9.36 6.12
N GLU A 79 6.06 8.92 5.39
CA GLU A 79 7.01 9.80 4.71
C GLU A 79 6.47 10.39 3.40
N GLY A 80 5.28 9.96 2.96
CA GLY A 80 4.73 10.36 1.66
C GLY A 80 5.44 9.69 0.47
N ASN A 81 6.09 8.54 0.73
CA ASN A 81 6.84 7.72 -0.22
C ASN A 81 6.03 6.54 -0.81
N LEU A 82 4.73 6.48 -0.51
CA LEU A 82 3.78 5.49 -1.04
C LEU A 82 2.44 6.13 -1.34
N ASP A 83 1.82 5.78 -2.48
CA ASP A 83 0.55 6.36 -2.95
C ASP A 83 -0.61 5.38 -2.89
N ILE A 84 -0.34 4.09 -3.09
CA ILE A 84 -1.34 3.03 -3.16
C ILE A 84 -0.84 1.81 -2.40
N ILE A 85 -1.72 1.17 -1.65
CA ILE A 85 -1.51 -0.18 -1.12
C ILE A 85 -2.57 -1.14 -1.65
N ILE A 86 -2.11 -2.20 -2.31
CA ILE A 86 -2.93 -3.37 -2.65
C ILE A 86 -2.51 -4.47 -1.69
N PHE A 87 -3.40 -4.80 -0.75
CA PHE A 87 -3.16 -5.80 0.28
C PHE A 87 -4.22 -6.91 0.22
N PHE A 88 -3.88 -8.05 -0.37
CA PHE A 88 -4.73 -9.23 -0.32
C PHE A 88 -4.43 -10.02 0.96
N TRP A 89 -5.19 -9.73 2.01
CA TRP A 89 -5.10 -10.42 3.28
C TRP A 89 -6.13 -11.57 3.35
N ASP A 90 -5.82 -12.57 4.17
CA ASP A 90 -6.69 -13.72 4.44
C ASP A 90 -7.63 -13.38 5.61
N PRO A 91 -8.96 -13.38 5.41
CA PRO A 91 -9.92 -13.05 6.46
C PRO A 91 -10.27 -14.23 7.38
N MET A 92 -9.88 -15.46 7.04
CA MET A 92 -10.28 -16.67 7.76
C MET A 92 -9.19 -17.18 8.70
N GLU A 93 -7.93 -16.88 8.40
CA GLU A 93 -6.79 -17.31 9.21
C GLU A 93 -6.13 -16.16 9.97
N GLN A 94 -6.01 -16.33 11.29
CA GLN A 94 -5.22 -15.42 12.11
C GLN A 94 -3.75 -15.54 11.74
N GLN A 95 -3.15 -14.44 11.32
CA GLN A 95 -1.72 -14.38 11.11
C GLN A 95 -1.00 -13.97 12.40
N PRO A 96 0.22 -14.49 12.66
CA PRO A 96 1.05 -14.04 13.78
C PRO A 96 1.31 -12.53 13.81
N HIS A 97 1.11 -11.86 12.67
CA HIS A 97 1.30 -10.43 12.45
C HIS A 97 -0.03 -9.69 12.16
N ASP A 98 -1.18 -10.20 12.60
CA ASP A 98 -2.50 -9.54 12.41
C ASP A 98 -2.57 -8.12 13.00
N SER A 99 -1.81 -7.85 14.07
CA SER A 99 -1.64 -6.50 14.62
C SER A 99 -1.06 -5.54 13.59
N ASP A 100 -0.17 -6.04 12.73
CA ASP A 100 0.57 -5.26 11.75
C ASP A 100 -0.33 -4.94 10.55
N VAL A 101 -1.20 -5.87 10.15
CA VAL A 101 -2.25 -5.62 9.14
C VAL A 101 -3.13 -4.45 9.55
N LYS A 102 -3.66 -4.47 10.78
CA LYS A 102 -4.50 -3.39 11.31
C LYS A 102 -3.73 -2.07 11.43
N ALA A 103 -2.46 -2.13 11.86
CA ALA A 103 -1.62 -0.94 11.95
C ALA A 103 -1.38 -0.30 10.58
N LEU A 104 -1.17 -1.11 9.54
CA LEU A 104 -0.93 -0.66 8.19
C LEU A 104 -2.17 -0.02 7.57
N LEU A 105 -3.33 -0.67 7.69
CA LEU A 105 -4.61 -0.11 7.23
C LEU A 105 -4.93 1.21 7.96
N ARG A 106 -4.71 1.27 9.27
CA ARG A 106 -4.87 2.49 10.06
C ARG A 106 -3.97 3.62 9.54
N LEU A 107 -2.70 3.33 9.26
CA LEU A 107 -1.77 4.34 8.71
C LEU A 107 -2.22 4.82 7.34
N ALA A 108 -2.67 3.92 6.47
CA ALA A 108 -3.11 4.31 5.15
C ALA A 108 -4.35 5.22 5.19
N VAL A 109 -5.30 4.96 6.11
CA VAL A 109 -6.44 5.86 6.37
C VAL A 109 -5.97 7.19 6.98
N THR A 110 -5.03 7.15 7.92
CA THR A 110 -4.44 8.35 8.56
C THR A 110 -3.85 9.29 7.49
N TRP A 111 -3.14 8.76 6.51
CA TRP A 111 -2.52 9.57 5.45
C TRP A 111 -3.37 9.71 4.19
N ASN A 112 -4.63 9.25 4.24
CA ASN A 112 -5.61 9.30 3.16
C ASN A 112 -5.10 8.70 1.83
N ILE A 113 -4.24 7.68 1.87
CA ILE A 113 -3.76 7.04 0.64
C ILE A 113 -4.78 6.01 0.13
N ILE A 114 -4.63 5.57 -1.12
CA ILE A 114 -5.52 4.58 -1.71
C ILE A 114 -5.22 3.19 -1.14
N ILE A 115 -6.26 2.47 -0.72
CA ILE A 115 -6.17 1.12 -0.14
C ILE A 115 -7.12 0.20 -0.90
N ALA A 116 -6.61 -0.95 -1.35
CA ALA A 116 -7.44 -2.05 -1.83
C ALA A 116 -7.13 -3.32 -1.05
N CYS A 117 -8.14 -3.85 -0.36
CA CYS A 117 -8.00 -5.01 0.52
C CYS A 117 -8.46 -6.34 -0.12
N ASN A 118 -8.93 -6.27 -1.36
CA ASN A 118 -9.40 -7.42 -2.14
C ASN A 118 -9.29 -7.09 -3.64
N ARG A 119 -9.47 -8.12 -4.47
CA ARG A 119 -9.38 -8.02 -5.92
C ARG A 119 -10.34 -7.00 -6.51
N THR A 120 -11.61 -7.04 -6.11
CA THR A 120 -12.64 -6.15 -6.64
C THR A 120 -12.29 -4.68 -6.41
N THR A 121 -11.87 -4.30 -5.21
CA THR A 121 -11.40 -2.93 -4.94
C THR A 121 -10.16 -2.60 -5.76
N ALA A 122 -9.23 -3.54 -5.92
CA ALA A 122 -8.02 -3.33 -6.70
C ALA A 122 -8.33 -3.10 -8.19
N ASP A 123 -9.29 -3.83 -8.76
CA ASP A 123 -9.77 -3.63 -10.14
C ASP A 123 -10.37 -2.22 -10.31
N PHE A 124 -11.24 -1.80 -9.40
CA PHE A 124 -11.84 -0.45 -9.43
C PHE A 124 -10.79 0.65 -9.28
N VAL A 125 -9.82 0.46 -8.38
CA VAL A 125 -8.72 1.41 -8.19
C VAL A 125 -7.91 1.53 -9.48
N LEU A 126 -7.50 0.40 -10.08
CA LEU A 126 -6.58 0.41 -11.22
C LEU A 126 -7.24 0.88 -12.53
N THR A 127 -8.57 0.74 -12.64
CA THR A 127 -9.35 1.18 -13.80
C THR A 127 -9.86 2.63 -13.68
N SER A 128 -9.68 3.27 -12.52
CA SER A 128 -10.07 4.66 -12.32
C SER A 128 -9.33 5.57 -13.30
N ILE A 129 -10.05 6.54 -13.88
CA ILE A 129 -9.44 7.59 -14.71
C ILE A 129 -8.35 8.36 -13.96
N LEU A 130 -8.45 8.43 -12.63
CA LEU A 130 -7.53 9.14 -11.73
C LEU A 130 -6.16 8.44 -11.61
N MET A 131 -6.04 7.18 -12.04
CA MET A 131 -4.75 6.50 -12.10
C MET A 131 -3.82 7.13 -13.14
N ASN A 132 -4.40 7.71 -14.19
CA ASN A 132 -3.71 8.27 -15.35
C ASN A 132 -3.57 9.81 -15.29
N ASP A 133 -3.71 10.39 -14.11
CA ASP A 133 -3.49 11.82 -13.89
C ASP A 133 -2.79 12.07 -12.54
N ASP A 134 -2.33 13.30 -12.35
CA ASP A 134 -1.99 13.83 -11.05
C ASP A 134 -3.27 14.00 -10.21
N TYR A 135 -3.20 13.66 -8.92
CA TYR A 135 -4.35 13.73 -8.03
C TYR A 135 -4.04 14.55 -6.78
N PRO A 136 -4.75 15.68 -6.54
CA PRO A 136 -4.56 16.50 -5.34
C PRO A 136 -5.20 15.83 -4.13
N LEU A 137 -4.43 15.03 -3.42
CA LEU A 137 -4.85 14.38 -2.18
C LEU A 137 -4.92 15.39 -1.04
N VAL A 138 -6.09 15.53 -0.43
CA VAL A 138 -6.28 16.34 0.78
C VAL A 138 -5.85 15.53 2.01
N LEU A 139 -4.84 16.01 2.73
CA LEU A 139 -4.39 15.38 3.98
C LEU A 139 -5.22 15.89 5.15
N PRO A 140 -5.62 15.00 6.09
CA PRO A 140 -6.26 15.43 7.33
C PRO A 140 -5.37 16.40 8.12
N ASP A 141 -5.97 17.42 8.73
CA ASP A 141 -5.24 18.34 9.59
C ASP A 141 -5.00 17.74 10.99
N TYR A 142 -3.75 17.39 11.27
CA TYR A 142 -3.31 16.88 12.56
C TYR A 142 -2.74 17.94 13.51
N SER A 143 -2.80 19.23 13.15
CA SER A 143 -2.22 20.32 13.95
C SER A 143 -2.77 20.36 15.38
N GLY A 144 -4.08 20.12 15.57
CA GLY A 144 -4.69 20.03 16.90
C GLY A 144 -4.14 18.89 17.75
N TYR A 145 -3.86 17.73 17.14
CA TYR A 145 -3.25 16.60 17.84
C TYR A 145 -1.79 16.88 18.20
N LEU A 146 -1.03 17.46 17.26
CA LEU A 146 0.41 17.76 17.44
C LEU A 146 0.64 18.86 18.49
N ASN A 147 -0.26 19.84 18.56
CA ASN A 147 -0.18 20.96 19.49
C ASN A 147 -0.98 20.74 20.78
N ARG A 148 -1.46 19.52 21.05
CA ARG A 148 -2.23 19.24 22.27
C ARG A 148 -1.34 19.43 23.50
N LYS A 149 -1.89 20.02 24.56
CA LYS A 149 -1.21 20.06 25.85
C LYS A 149 -1.08 18.63 26.38
N ILE A 150 0.16 18.21 26.66
CA ILE A 150 0.41 16.96 27.37
C ILE A 150 0.31 17.30 28.84
N THR A 151 -0.72 16.78 29.51
CA THR A 151 -0.80 16.87 30.98
C THR A 151 0.34 16.03 31.53
N SER A 152 1.32 16.67 32.15
CA SER A 152 2.37 15.97 32.90
C SER A 152 1.70 15.13 33.98
N ILE A 153 2.01 13.84 34.01
CA ILE A 153 1.63 12.91 35.08
C ILE A 153 2.62 13.08 36.23
#